data_AF-A0A086J0Y1-F1
#
_entry.id   AF-A0A086J0Y1-F1
#
_cell.length_a   1.000
_cell.length_b   1.000
_cell.length_c   1.000
_cell.angle_alpha   90.00
_cell.angle_beta   90.00
_cell.angle_gamma   90.00
#
_symmetry.space_group_name_H-M   'P 1'
#
loop_
_entity.id
_entity.type
_entity.pdbx_description
1 polymer ?
#
loop_
_entity_poly.entity_id
_entity_poly.type
_entity_poly.pdbx_seq_one_letter_code
_entity_poly.pdbx_strand_id
1 'polypeptide(L)'
;MRIFQCTLVISVYFGIFWLGRVMAQMEMYNNLDIRKYLGILCTVGDFSRVEVVIETGCPEIIKRQLKECGVPCDISSRVDSSENSGLSDFRAEIGEKIKMTETVGTKTQIEVDLNTVLERYTGYNGSPIWEYIHKISGSDKLLTLLVGGIHSSVSVHVCAFYNADPVNRRLYMNYKLMSEKLNQEYIRDLRRTMDILISLIPVVLPDIFRLAESEYARKTVISLRNSLPNRRYVYSMYNVSDETIQKCSSISYLMGCVSCLRCKVWGKVQMEGLKCAVKLLRRAQGASLEISDFEVKCFVNLLNRLSISTSQYAKYKGDLEKFQREGLLRQNRREKIVDGVYSMVASPLLMKGMHKGHKKA
;
A
#
# COMPACT_ATOMS: atom_id res chain seq x y z
N MET A 1 17.82 -7.22 61.58
CA MET A 1 16.55 -6.67 61.06
C MET A 1 16.82 -6.13 59.66
N ARG A 2 15.97 -6.51 58.71
CA ARG A 2 16.10 -6.23 57.27
C ARG A 2 16.04 -4.73 57.00
N ILE A 3 16.77 -4.28 55.98
CA ILE A 3 16.45 -3.24 54.97
C ILE A 3 17.81 -2.70 54.49
N PHE A 4 18.25 -3.08 53.28
CA PHE A 4 19.10 -2.31 52.35
C PHE A 4 19.63 -3.24 51.24
N GLN A 5 18.73 -3.70 50.37
CA GLN A 5 19.06 -4.23 49.05
C GLN A 5 17.83 -4.01 48.16
N CYS A 6 17.66 -2.81 47.61
CA CYS A 6 16.69 -2.54 46.54
C CYS A 6 16.89 -1.14 45.95
N THR A 7 18.06 -0.85 45.37
CA THR A 7 18.28 0.44 44.69
C THR A 7 19.17 0.38 43.44
N LEU A 8 19.27 -0.78 42.78
CA LEU A 8 20.14 -0.91 41.60
C LEU A 8 19.56 -1.73 40.42
N VAL A 9 18.23 -1.71 40.21
CA VAL A 9 17.60 -2.41 39.06
C VAL A 9 16.67 -1.53 38.22
N ILE A 10 16.41 -0.27 38.60
CA ILE A 10 15.36 0.55 37.94
C ILE A 10 15.90 1.44 36.80
N SER A 11 17.21 1.67 36.68
CA SER A 11 17.78 2.59 35.67
C SER A 11 18.07 1.97 34.29
N VAL A 12 18.05 0.64 34.16
CA VAL A 12 18.35 -0.04 32.87
C VAL A 12 17.08 -0.24 32.01
N TYR A 13 15.90 -0.35 32.62
CA TYR A 13 14.65 -0.59 31.88
C TYR A 13 14.10 0.65 31.17
N PHE A 14 14.33 1.86 31.71
CA PHE A 14 13.90 3.10 31.04
C PHE A 14 14.72 3.42 29.79
N GLY A 15 16.02 3.10 29.79
CA GLY A 15 16.90 3.28 28.63
C GLY A 15 16.54 2.35 27.47
N ILE A 16 16.24 1.07 27.76
CA ILE A 16 15.92 0.06 26.73
C ILE A 16 14.54 0.30 26.11
N PHE A 17 13.56 0.76 26.89
CA PHE A 17 12.21 1.05 26.35
C PHE A 17 12.19 2.33 25.52
N TRP A 18 13.01 3.33 25.86
CA TRP A 18 13.15 4.55 25.07
C TRP A 18 14.00 4.32 23.82
N LEU A 19 15.10 3.57 23.90
CA LEU A 19 15.85 3.12 22.72
C LEU A 19 15.00 2.24 21.80
N GLY A 20 14.16 1.35 22.33
CA GLY A 20 13.24 0.55 21.53
C GLY A 20 12.18 1.38 20.80
N ARG A 21 11.62 2.42 21.45
CA ARG A 21 10.67 3.34 20.81
C ARG A 21 11.32 4.31 19.83
N VAL A 22 12.52 4.80 20.14
CA VAL A 22 13.30 5.69 19.27
C VAL A 22 13.85 4.92 18.06
N MET A 23 14.32 3.68 18.23
CA MET A 23 14.72 2.80 17.11
C MET A 23 13.52 2.41 16.24
N ALA A 24 12.37 2.10 16.84
CA ALA A 24 11.13 1.83 16.10
C ALA A 24 10.55 3.07 15.40
N GLN A 25 10.90 4.29 15.85
CA GLN A 25 10.60 5.55 15.15
C GLN A 25 11.69 5.93 14.13
N MET A 26 12.95 5.51 14.31
CA MET A 26 14.09 5.83 13.43
C MET A 26 14.11 5.04 12.12
N GLU A 27 13.49 3.85 12.04
CA GLU A 27 13.40 3.13 10.76
C GLU A 27 12.32 3.68 9.81
N MET A 28 11.43 4.56 10.28
CA MET A 28 10.34 5.12 9.47
C MET A 28 10.74 6.26 8.52
N TYR A 29 11.97 6.78 8.58
CA TYR A 29 12.29 8.11 8.02
C TYR A 29 13.49 8.25 7.07
N ASN A 30 14.29 7.21 6.80
CA ASN A 30 15.56 7.41 6.06
C ASN A 30 15.46 7.35 4.52
N ASN A 31 14.25 7.25 3.95
CA ASN A 31 14.04 7.12 2.50
C ASN A 31 13.12 8.23 1.91
N LEU A 32 12.92 9.35 2.62
CA LEU A 32 12.00 10.41 2.16
C LEU A 32 12.39 10.99 0.80
N ASP A 33 13.69 11.26 0.59
CA ASP A 33 14.17 11.79 -0.69
C ASP A 33 14.05 10.77 -1.81
N ILE A 34 14.39 9.50 -1.55
CA ILE A 34 14.17 8.39 -2.49
C ILE A 34 12.69 8.37 -2.93
N ARG A 35 11.77 8.40 -1.96
CA ARG A 35 10.32 8.38 -2.21
C ARG A 35 9.85 9.62 -2.97
N LYS A 36 10.38 10.80 -2.67
CA LYS A 36 10.10 12.05 -3.37
C LYS A 36 10.51 11.96 -4.84
N TYR A 37 11.75 11.56 -5.13
CA TYR A 37 12.24 11.48 -6.50
C TYR A 37 11.59 10.35 -7.30
N LEU A 38 11.28 9.21 -6.69
CA LEU A 38 10.45 8.17 -7.30
C LEU A 38 9.04 8.70 -7.65
N GLY A 39 8.43 9.45 -6.74
CA GLY A 39 7.13 10.07 -6.97
C GLY A 39 7.17 11.01 -8.17
N ILE A 40 8.18 11.88 -8.26
CA ILE A 40 8.40 12.77 -9.41
C ILE A 40 8.60 11.95 -10.69
N LEU A 41 9.47 10.93 -10.66
CA LEU A 41 9.78 10.13 -11.83
C LEU A 41 8.53 9.49 -12.44
N CYS A 42 7.65 8.94 -11.60
CA CYS A 42 6.36 8.37 -12.03
C CYS A 42 5.38 9.38 -12.65
N THR A 43 5.60 10.69 -12.50
CA THR A 43 4.76 11.72 -13.15
C THR A 43 5.24 12.07 -14.55
N VAL A 44 6.49 11.73 -14.90
CA VAL A 44 7.07 12.03 -16.22
C VAL A 44 6.62 10.97 -17.23
N GLY A 45 6.30 11.38 -18.45
CA GLY A 45 5.82 10.49 -19.52
C GLY A 45 6.68 9.25 -19.76
N ASP A 46 8.01 9.40 -19.61
CA ASP A 46 9.01 8.34 -19.71
C ASP A 46 8.69 7.13 -18.82
N PHE A 47 8.09 7.35 -17.64
CA PHE A 47 7.73 6.31 -16.66
C PHE A 47 6.22 6.23 -16.38
N SER A 48 5.43 7.25 -16.69
CA SER A 48 3.98 7.25 -16.49
C SER A 48 3.25 6.53 -17.62
N ARG A 49 3.77 6.58 -18.85
CA ARG A 49 3.18 5.90 -20.02
C ARG A 49 3.71 4.48 -20.12
N VAL A 50 2.78 3.52 -20.04
CA VAL A 50 3.07 2.09 -20.10
C VAL A 50 2.17 1.43 -21.13
N GLU A 51 2.71 0.43 -21.80
CA GLU A 51 1.95 -0.44 -22.71
C GLU A 51 1.54 -1.69 -21.96
N VAL A 52 0.25 -1.82 -21.65
CA VAL A 52 -0.29 -2.93 -20.90
C VAL A 52 -1.07 -3.82 -21.85
N VAL A 53 -0.77 -5.13 -21.81
CA VAL A 53 -1.59 -6.14 -22.47
C VAL A 53 -2.76 -6.48 -21.56
N ILE A 54 -3.97 -6.19 -22.03
CA ILE A 54 -5.22 -6.50 -21.37
C ILE A 54 -5.87 -7.71 -22.05
N GLU A 55 -6.16 -8.74 -21.26
CA GLU A 55 -6.99 -9.85 -21.72
C GLU A 55 -8.47 -9.44 -21.73
N THR A 56 -9.16 -9.71 -22.84
CA THR A 56 -10.60 -9.44 -23.02
C THR A 56 -11.49 -10.38 -22.19
N GLY A 57 -10.92 -11.48 -21.70
CA GLY A 57 -11.58 -12.41 -20.78
C GLY A 57 -10.59 -13.20 -19.93
N CYS A 58 -11.10 -13.84 -18.87
CA CYS A 58 -10.30 -14.74 -18.04
C CYS A 58 -9.78 -15.91 -18.90
N PRO A 59 -8.47 -16.21 -18.89
CA PRO A 59 -7.94 -17.31 -19.69
C PRO A 59 -8.54 -18.68 -19.34
N GLU A 60 -8.85 -19.50 -20.35
CA GLU A 60 -9.52 -20.80 -20.15
C GLU A 60 -8.76 -21.75 -19.22
N ILE A 61 -7.43 -21.77 -19.30
CA ILE A 61 -6.58 -22.58 -18.41
C ILE A 61 -6.77 -22.14 -16.95
N ILE A 62 -6.82 -20.84 -16.70
CA ILE A 62 -7.02 -20.28 -15.36
C ILE A 62 -8.45 -20.54 -14.87
N LYS A 63 -9.47 -20.43 -15.75
CA LYS A 63 -10.85 -20.78 -15.41
C LYS A 63 -10.98 -22.22 -14.89
N ARG A 64 -10.30 -23.18 -15.54
CA ARG A 64 -10.29 -24.59 -15.11
C ARG A 64 -9.63 -24.74 -13.73
N GLN A 65 -8.45 -24.15 -13.54
CA GLN A 65 -7.72 -24.21 -12.27
C GLN A 65 -8.48 -23.55 -11.11
N LEU A 66 -9.15 -22.42 -11.37
CA LEU A 66 -9.97 -21.74 -10.36
C LEU A 66 -11.13 -22.64 -9.91
N LYS A 67 -11.84 -23.27 -10.87
CA LYS A 67 -12.91 -24.22 -10.58
C LYS A 67 -12.42 -25.42 -9.76
N GLU A 68 -11.27 -25.98 -10.11
CA GLU A 68 -10.65 -27.09 -9.36
C GLU A 68 -10.23 -26.68 -7.93
N CYS A 69 -9.88 -25.41 -7.72
CA CYS A 69 -9.55 -24.88 -6.41
C CYS A 69 -10.78 -24.54 -5.55
N GLY A 70 -11.99 -24.80 -6.04
CA GLY A 70 -13.24 -24.43 -5.36
C GLY A 70 -13.51 -22.93 -5.36
N VAL A 71 -12.74 -22.14 -6.12
CA VAL A 71 -12.91 -20.69 -6.24
C VAL A 71 -13.89 -20.46 -7.39
N PRO A 72 -15.11 -19.92 -7.13
CA PRO A 72 -16.05 -19.64 -8.21
C PRO A 72 -15.40 -18.63 -9.16
N CYS A 73 -15.16 -19.02 -10.42
CA CYS A 73 -14.70 -18.08 -11.43
C CYS A 73 -15.83 -17.17 -11.93
N ASP A 74 -17.02 -17.27 -11.33
CA ASP A 74 -18.16 -16.40 -11.57
C ASP A 74 -17.90 -15.03 -10.94
N ILE A 75 -16.86 -14.36 -11.46
CA ILE A 75 -16.54 -12.96 -11.24
C ILE A 75 -17.50 -12.16 -12.13
N SER A 76 -18.79 -12.50 -12.08
CA SER A 76 -19.87 -11.70 -12.63
C SER A 76 -20.21 -10.62 -11.58
N SER A 77 -19.41 -9.55 -11.57
CA SER A 77 -20.01 -8.28 -11.21
C SER A 77 -21.05 -7.99 -12.29
N ARG A 78 -22.35 -8.01 -11.93
CA ARG A 78 -23.48 -7.54 -12.73
C ARG A 78 -23.08 -6.40 -13.70
N VAL A 79 -22.75 -6.75 -14.93
CA VAL A 79 -22.82 -5.88 -16.10
C VAL A 79 -23.11 -6.83 -17.25
N ASP A 80 -24.27 -6.62 -17.85
CA ASP A 80 -24.76 -7.37 -18.98
C ASP A 80 -23.71 -7.48 -20.08
N SER A 81 -23.72 -8.65 -20.69
CA SER A 81 -23.13 -8.99 -21.98
C SER A 81 -23.26 -7.84 -22.99
N SER A 82 -22.21 -7.05 -23.11
CA SER A 82 -21.91 -6.26 -24.29
C SER A 82 -20.39 -6.07 -24.34
N GLU A 83 -19.72 -6.77 -25.24
CA GLU A 83 -18.25 -6.84 -25.38
C GLU A 83 -17.55 -5.51 -25.71
N ASN A 84 -18.24 -4.36 -25.61
CA ASN A 84 -17.67 -3.02 -25.85
C ASN A 84 -17.97 -1.98 -24.76
N SER A 85 -18.94 -2.21 -23.86
CA SER A 85 -19.38 -1.18 -22.89
C SER A 85 -18.32 -0.91 -21.82
N GLY A 86 -17.71 -1.93 -21.23
CA GLY A 86 -16.75 -1.75 -20.14
C GLY A 86 -15.52 -0.92 -20.54
N LEU A 87 -15.03 -1.09 -21.78
CA LEU A 87 -13.88 -0.35 -22.27
C LEU A 87 -14.24 1.07 -22.73
N SER A 88 -15.41 1.25 -23.34
CA SER A 88 -15.93 2.60 -23.64
C SER A 88 -16.17 3.39 -22.35
N ASP A 89 -16.70 2.74 -21.31
CA ASP A 89 -16.94 3.36 -20.00
C ASP A 89 -15.62 3.72 -19.32
N PHE A 90 -14.63 2.82 -19.39
CA PHE A 90 -13.28 3.11 -18.87
C PHE A 90 -12.62 4.27 -19.62
N ARG A 91 -12.75 4.33 -20.94
CA ARG A 91 -12.31 5.47 -21.77
C ARG A 91 -13.01 6.77 -21.38
N ALA A 92 -14.33 6.74 -21.20
CA ALA A 92 -15.07 7.91 -20.77
C ALA A 92 -14.61 8.38 -19.37
N GLU A 93 -14.34 7.45 -18.45
CA GLU A 93 -13.93 7.76 -17.08
C GLU A 93 -12.55 8.43 -16.99
N ILE A 94 -11.57 7.98 -17.78
CA ILE A 94 -10.19 8.51 -17.77
C ILE A 94 -9.98 9.64 -18.81
N GLY A 95 -10.96 9.86 -19.69
CA GLY A 95 -10.89 10.69 -20.89
C GLY A 95 -10.33 9.94 -22.12
N GLU A 96 -10.41 10.54 -23.30
CA GLU A 96 -10.00 9.94 -24.60
C GLU A 96 -8.48 9.68 -24.77
N LYS A 97 -7.72 9.56 -23.67
CA LYS A 97 -6.26 9.46 -23.69
C LYS A 97 -5.71 8.04 -23.87
N ILE A 98 -6.56 7.00 -23.97
CA ILE A 98 -6.10 5.64 -24.29
C ILE A 98 -5.90 5.48 -25.79
N LYS A 99 -4.68 5.14 -26.19
CA LYS A 99 -4.39 4.61 -27.52
C LYS A 99 -4.46 3.08 -27.48
N MET A 100 -5.12 2.52 -28.48
CA MET A 100 -5.21 1.08 -28.69
C MET A 100 -4.54 0.78 -30.01
N THR A 101 -3.55 -0.10 -30.00
CA THR A 101 -2.70 -0.33 -31.16
C THR A 101 -3.13 -1.58 -31.90
N GLU A 102 -3.30 -2.72 -31.21
CA GLU A 102 -3.64 -4.00 -31.84
C GLU A 102 -4.43 -4.92 -30.91
N THR A 103 -5.46 -5.59 -31.45
CA THR A 103 -6.14 -6.72 -30.79
C THR A 103 -5.78 -8.01 -31.53
N VAL A 104 -5.06 -8.90 -30.86
CA VAL A 104 -4.66 -10.20 -31.40
C VAL A 104 -5.34 -11.28 -30.56
N GLY A 105 -6.34 -11.95 -31.13
CA GLY A 105 -7.15 -12.94 -30.43
C GLY A 105 -7.87 -12.35 -29.21
N THR A 106 -7.58 -12.86 -28.02
CA THR A 106 -8.18 -12.42 -26.74
C THR A 106 -7.35 -11.37 -25.99
N LYS A 107 -6.34 -10.79 -26.66
CA LYS A 107 -5.43 -9.82 -26.07
C LYS A 107 -5.49 -8.51 -26.81
N THR A 108 -5.51 -7.43 -26.04
CA THR A 108 -5.52 -6.07 -26.56
C THR A 108 -4.40 -5.28 -25.91
N GLN A 109 -3.52 -4.71 -26.72
CA GLN A 109 -2.46 -3.83 -26.24
C GLN A 109 -3.00 -2.41 -26.12
N ILE A 110 -2.87 -1.85 -24.92
CA ILE A 110 -3.26 -0.46 -24.65
C ILE A 110 -2.06 0.34 -24.17
N GLU A 111 -1.89 1.53 -24.71
CA GLU A 111 -0.98 2.53 -24.15
C GLU A 111 -1.79 3.40 -23.19
N VAL A 112 -1.35 3.44 -21.93
CA VAL A 112 -2.03 4.18 -20.86
C VAL A 112 -1.06 5.06 -20.11
N ASP A 113 -1.46 6.31 -19.85
CA ASP A 113 -0.78 7.20 -18.93
C ASP A 113 -1.31 6.95 -17.50
N LEU A 114 -0.49 6.36 -16.64
CA LEU A 114 -0.89 6.01 -15.27
C LEU A 114 -1.26 7.23 -14.41
N ASN A 115 -0.88 8.45 -14.81
CA ASN A 115 -1.32 9.67 -14.14
C ASN A 115 -2.82 9.94 -14.28
N THR A 116 -3.47 9.40 -15.32
CA THR A 116 -4.92 9.54 -15.53
C THR A 116 -5.71 8.43 -14.86
N VAL A 117 -5.04 7.33 -14.50
CA VAL A 117 -5.64 6.16 -13.87
C VAL A 117 -5.26 6.11 -12.40
N LEU A 118 -5.99 6.80 -11.53
CA LEU A 118 -5.75 6.69 -10.09
C LEU A 118 -6.21 5.33 -9.56
N GLU A 119 -5.35 4.61 -8.81
CA GLU A 119 -5.75 3.43 -8.02
C GLU A 119 -6.63 3.87 -6.85
N ARG A 120 -7.91 3.45 -6.86
CA ARG A 120 -8.94 3.92 -5.92
C ARG A 120 -10.02 2.87 -5.69
N TYR A 121 -10.95 3.14 -4.77
CA TYR A 121 -12.13 2.29 -4.61
C TYR A 121 -12.97 2.23 -5.89
N THR A 122 -13.33 1.03 -6.32
CA THR A 122 -14.16 0.77 -7.52
C THR A 122 -15.41 -0.07 -7.23
N GLY A 123 -15.60 -0.52 -5.98
CA GLY A 123 -16.65 -1.49 -5.63
C GLY A 123 -16.38 -2.93 -6.09
N TYR A 124 -15.27 -3.18 -6.81
CA TYR A 124 -14.90 -4.53 -7.24
C TYR A 124 -14.51 -5.44 -6.07
N ASN A 125 -15.08 -6.64 -6.02
CA ASN A 125 -14.69 -7.68 -5.07
C ASN A 125 -13.57 -8.57 -5.65
N GLY A 126 -12.33 -8.26 -5.29
CA GLY A 126 -11.15 -9.03 -5.71
C GLY A 126 -10.79 -10.22 -4.81
N SER A 127 -11.60 -10.57 -3.81
CA SER A 127 -11.24 -11.60 -2.82
C SER A 127 -10.92 -12.97 -3.46
N PRO A 128 -11.72 -13.49 -4.41
CA PRO A 128 -11.42 -14.77 -5.08
C PRO A 128 -10.08 -14.77 -5.83
N ILE A 129 -9.74 -13.63 -6.44
CA ILE A 129 -8.47 -13.45 -7.13
C ILE A 129 -7.32 -13.48 -6.12
N TRP A 130 -7.43 -12.75 -5.00
CA TRP A 130 -6.41 -12.74 -3.97
C TRP A 130 -6.20 -14.11 -3.31
N GLU A 131 -7.25 -14.87 -3.03
CA GLU A 131 -7.15 -16.24 -2.51
C GLU A 131 -6.25 -17.11 -3.39
N TYR A 132 -6.43 -17.01 -4.70
CA TYR A 132 -5.60 -17.77 -5.64
C TYR A 132 -4.17 -17.24 -5.75
N ILE A 133 -3.97 -15.92 -5.71
CA ILE A 133 -2.62 -15.32 -5.68
C ILE A 133 -1.85 -15.82 -4.44
N HIS A 134 -2.49 -15.82 -3.27
CA HIS A 134 -1.90 -16.32 -2.02
C HIS A 134 -1.65 -17.83 -2.07
N LYS A 135 -2.49 -18.61 -2.77
CA LYS A 135 -2.24 -20.03 -3.00
C LYS A 135 -1.00 -20.27 -3.86
N ILE A 136 -0.80 -19.48 -4.93
CA ILE A 136 0.41 -19.57 -5.76
C ILE A 136 1.64 -19.18 -4.94
N SER A 137 1.58 -18.09 -4.19
CA SER A 137 2.73 -17.57 -3.45
C SER A 137 3.05 -18.32 -2.17
N GLY A 138 2.09 -19.03 -1.57
CA GLY A 138 2.20 -19.64 -0.24
C GLY A 138 3.32 -20.68 -0.07
N SER A 139 3.80 -21.28 -1.16
CA SER A 139 4.95 -22.21 -1.13
C SER A 139 6.32 -21.50 -1.14
N ASP A 140 6.34 -20.19 -1.40
CA ASP A 140 7.55 -19.38 -1.47
C ASP A 140 7.46 -18.26 -0.40
N LYS A 141 8.37 -18.31 0.59
CA LYS A 141 8.36 -17.36 1.72
C LYS A 141 8.58 -15.92 1.27
N LEU A 142 9.46 -15.70 0.30
CA LEU A 142 9.72 -14.37 -0.25
C LEU A 142 8.47 -13.87 -0.98
N LEU A 143 7.91 -14.71 -1.84
CA LEU A 143 6.74 -14.33 -2.63
C LEU A 143 5.51 -14.08 -1.75
N THR A 144 5.32 -14.88 -0.70
CA THR A 144 4.27 -14.67 0.31
C THR A 144 4.39 -13.28 0.93
N LEU A 145 5.60 -12.89 1.37
CA LEU A 145 5.86 -11.56 1.94
C LEU A 145 5.58 -10.44 0.92
N LEU A 146 6.14 -10.56 -0.30
CA LEU A 146 6.00 -9.54 -1.33
C LEU A 146 4.55 -9.34 -1.75
N VAL A 147 3.82 -10.44 -1.99
CA VAL A 147 2.39 -10.43 -2.30
C VAL A 147 1.58 -9.85 -1.14
N GLY A 148 1.88 -10.22 0.11
CA GLY A 148 1.24 -9.66 1.30
C GLY A 148 1.40 -8.14 1.38
N GLY A 149 2.60 -7.63 1.11
CA GLY A 149 2.86 -6.19 1.07
C GLY A 149 2.13 -5.48 -0.07
N ILE A 150 2.03 -6.08 -1.25
CA ILE A 150 1.28 -5.53 -2.39
C ILE A 150 -0.22 -5.54 -2.11
N HIS A 151 -0.77 -6.64 -1.59
CA HIS A 151 -2.19 -6.72 -1.20
C HIS A 151 -2.55 -5.65 -0.14
N SER A 152 -1.64 -5.44 0.82
CA SER A 152 -1.76 -4.38 1.83
C SER A 152 -1.76 -3.00 1.18
N SER A 153 -0.87 -2.77 0.20
CA SER A 153 -0.82 -1.54 -0.58
C SER A 153 -2.15 -1.25 -1.27
N VAL A 154 -2.68 -2.21 -2.03
CA VAL A 154 -3.96 -2.08 -2.73
C VAL A 154 -5.08 -1.75 -1.74
N SER A 155 -5.11 -2.44 -0.60
CA SER A 155 -6.09 -2.18 0.46
C SER A 155 -5.99 -0.75 1.00
N VAL A 156 -4.77 -0.23 1.21
CA VAL A 156 -4.56 1.16 1.62
C VAL A 156 -5.06 2.15 0.55
N HIS A 157 -4.73 1.95 -0.73
CA HIS A 157 -5.19 2.85 -1.82
C HIS A 157 -6.72 2.89 -1.91
N VAL A 158 -7.36 1.72 -1.86
CA VAL A 158 -8.82 1.58 -1.87
C VAL A 158 -9.47 2.32 -0.68
N CYS A 159 -8.85 2.29 0.49
CA CYS A 159 -9.36 3.00 1.66
C CYS A 159 -9.03 4.50 1.67
N ALA A 160 -7.85 4.90 1.20
CA ALA A 160 -7.39 6.28 1.21
C ALA A 160 -8.01 7.13 0.11
N PHE A 161 -8.27 6.51 -1.05
CA PHE A 161 -8.93 7.11 -2.21
C PHE A 161 -10.31 6.49 -2.37
N TYR A 162 -11.13 6.62 -1.33
CA TYR A 162 -12.46 6.05 -1.31
C TYR A 162 -13.49 7.03 -1.88
N ASN A 163 -14.34 6.54 -2.78
CA ASN A 163 -15.62 7.14 -3.10
C ASN A 163 -16.57 6.09 -3.71
N ALA A 164 -17.74 5.89 -3.11
CA ALA A 164 -18.75 4.95 -3.60
C ALA A 164 -19.67 5.55 -4.68
N ASP A 165 -19.76 6.88 -4.78
CA ASP A 165 -20.55 7.61 -5.77
C ASP A 165 -19.65 8.58 -6.56
N PRO A 166 -19.16 8.17 -7.75
CA PRO A 166 -18.17 8.93 -8.50
C PRO A 166 -18.71 10.27 -9.04
N VAL A 167 -20.03 10.47 -9.10
CA VAL A 167 -20.64 11.62 -9.78
C VAL A 167 -20.66 12.87 -8.90
N ASN A 168 -20.70 12.73 -7.57
CA ASN A 168 -21.04 13.85 -6.68
C ASN A 168 -20.10 14.10 -5.49
N ARG A 169 -19.01 13.33 -5.33
CA ARG A 169 -18.14 13.48 -4.14
C ARG A 169 -16.65 13.44 -4.47
N ARG A 170 -15.88 14.25 -3.72
CA ARG A 170 -14.41 14.18 -3.72
C ARG A 170 -13.97 12.89 -3.04
N LEU A 171 -12.81 12.36 -3.46
CA LEU A 171 -12.16 11.24 -2.80
C LEU A 171 -11.86 11.58 -1.35
N TYR A 172 -12.07 10.62 -0.45
CA TYR A 172 -11.78 10.76 0.97
C TYR A 172 -11.20 9.47 1.55
N MET A 173 -10.61 9.59 2.74
CA MET A 173 -10.08 8.45 3.48
C MET A 173 -11.20 7.79 4.29
N ASN A 174 -11.52 6.53 4.00
CA ASN A 174 -12.49 5.73 4.74
C ASN A 174 -11.82 5.01 5.92
N TYR A 175 -11.87 5.65 7.09
CA TYR A 175 -11.23 5.15 8.32
C TYR A 175 -11.76 3.79 8.79
N LYS A 176 -13.07 3.56 8.65
CA LYS A 176 -13.72 2.31 9.05
C LYS A 176 -13.23 1.16 8.18
N LEU A 177 -13.27 1.34 6.86
CA LEU A 177 -12.79 0.33 5.92
C LEU A 177 -11.29 0.07 6.09
N MET A 178 -10.50 1.11 6.37
CA MET A 178 -9.07 0.98 6.67
C MET A 178 -8.81 0.09 7.89
N SER A 179 -9.58 0.27 8.98
CA SER A 179 -9.46 -0.58 10.18
C SER A 179 -9.95 -2.01 9.97
N GLU A 180 -10.94 -2.22 9.12
CA GLU A 180 -11.49 -3.55 8.82
C GLU A 180 -10.56 -4.36 7.92
N LYS A 181 -9.91 -3.71 6.95
CA LYS A 181 -9.04 -4.38 5.97
C LYS A 181 -7.60 -4.60 6.42
N LEU A 182 -7.08 -3.75 7.31
CA LEU A 182 -5.64 -3.74 7.62
C LEU A 182 -5.38 -3.98 9.10
N ASN A 183 -4.48 -4.91 9.37
CA ASN A 183 -3.92 -5.16 10.69
C ASN A 183 -2.41 -4.81 10.71
N GLN A 184 -1.77 -4.99 11.87
CA GLN A 184 -0.35 -4.66 12.02
C GLN A 184 0.58 -5.57 11.21
N GLU A 185 0.17 -6.80 10.91
CA GLU A 185 0.97 -7.75 10.13
C GLU A 185 1.01 -7.33 8.65
N TYR A 186 -0.14 -7.02 8.07
CA TYR A 186 -0.25 -6.49 6.72
C TYR A 186 0.61 -5.23 6.51
N ILE A 187 0.62 -4.32 7.49
CA ILE A 187 1.42 -3.09 7.42
C ILE A 187 2.92 -3.37 7.57
N ARG A 188 3.29 -4.40 8.34
CA ARG A 188 4.68 -4.87 8.44
C ARG A 188 5.15 -5.42 7.10
N ASP A 189 4.32 -6.21 6.44
CA ASP A 189 4.62 -6.76 5.12
C ASP A 189 4.72 -5.65 4.06
N LEU A 190 3.82 -4.66 4.10
CA LEU A 190 3.90 -3.47 3.25
C LEU A 190 5.26 -2.76 3.38
N ARG A 191 5.71 -2.52 4.62
CA ARG A 191 7.00 -1.84 4.89
C ARG A 191 8.19 -2.69 4.44
N ARG A 192 8.21 -3.97 4.80
CA ARG A 192 9.26 -4.91 4.39
C ARG A 192 9.37 -5.02 2.88
N THR A 193 8.24 -5.16 2.18
CA THR A 193 8.20 -5.19 0.71
C THR A 193 8.76 -3.90 0.12
N MET A 194 8.39 -2.73 0.66
CA MET A 194 8.96 -1.45 0.23
C MET A 194 10.47 -1.40 0.45
N ASP A 195 10.98 -1.82 1.61
CA ASP A 195 12.41 -1.80 1.92
C ASP A 195 13.21 -2.75 1.00
N ILE A 196 12.68 -3.94 0.72
CA ILE A 196 13.25 -4.87 -0.24
C ILE A 196 13.34 -4.23 -1.62
N LEU A 197 12.26 -3.61 -2.11
CA LEU A 197 12.27 -2.99 -3.43
C LEU A 197 13.16 -1.74 -3.49
N ILE A 198 13.23 -0.92 -2.43
CA ILE A 198 14.18 0.20 -2.36
C ILE A 198 15.62 -0.31 -2.44
N SER A 199 15.93 -1.44 -1.79
CA SER A 199 17.26 -2.06 -1.85
C SER A 199 17.66 -2.47 -3.27
N LEU A 200 16.71 -2.65 -4.19
CA LEU A 200 16.96 -3.02 -5.58
C LEU A 200 17.18 -1.82 -6.50
N ILE A 201 16.95 -0.58 -6.05
CA ILE A 201 17.16 0.62 -6.87
C ILE A 201 18.58 0.66 -7.45
N PRO A 202 19.69 0.44 -6.68
CA PRO A 202 21.03 0.45 -7.24
C PRO A 202 21.24 -0.55 -8.40
N VAL A 203 20.53 -1.69 -8.36
CA VAL A 203 20.65 -2.76 -9.36
C VAL A 203 19.95 -2.37 -10.67
N VAL A 204 18.78 -1.74 -10.58
CA VAL A 204 17.99 -1.31 -11.75
C VAL A 204 18.31 0.11 -12.22
N LEU A 205 19.11 0.87 -11.46
CA LEU A 205 19.43 2.26 -11.75
C LEU A 205 19.97 2.49 -13.18
N PRO A 206 20.84 1.62 -13.74
CA PRO A 206 21.29 1.77 -15.13
C PRO A 206 20.12 1.68 -16.12
N ASP A 207 19.18 0.76 -15.89
CA ASP A 207 17.99 0.62 -16.74
C ASP A 207 17.07 1.83 -16.61
N ILE A 208 16.87 2.35 -15.39
CA ILE A 208 16.12 3.59 -15.16
C ILE A 208 16.78 4.76 -15.89
N PHE A 209 18.11 4.88 -15.83
CA PHE A 209 18.83 5.96 -16.50
C PHE A 209 18.70 5.86 -18.03
N ARG A 210 18.72 4.66 -18.59
CA ARG A 210 18.51 4.42 -20.02
C ARG A 210 17.12 4.86 -20.49
N LEU A 211 16.09 4.65 -19.67
CA LEU A 211 14.70 5.04 -19.98
C LEU A 211 14.41 6.53 -19.77
N ALA A 212 15.27 7.24 -19.04
CA ALA A 212 15.12 8.67 -18.82
C ALA A 212 15.55 9.46 -20.07
N GLU A 213 14.62 9.64 -21.00
CA GLU A 213 14.85 10.37 -22.25
C GLU A 213 14.83 11.88 -22.03
N SER A 214 13.87 12.38 -21.25
CA SER A 214 13.71 13.81 -20.99
C SER A 214 14.79 14.35 -20.04
N GLU A 215 15.21 15.60 -20.26
CA GLU A 215 16.19 16.27 -19.38
C GLU A 215 15.72 16.29 -17.92
N TYR A 216 14.42 16.50 -17.71
CA TYR A 216 13.79 16.50 -16.39
C TYR A 216 13.83 15.11 -15.74
N ALA A 217 13.55 14.03 -16.48
CA ALA A 217 13.71 12.67 -15.96
C ALA A 217 15.17 12.40 -15.58
N ARG A 218 16.14 12.75 -16.44
CA ARG A 218 17.58 12.53 -16.16
C ARG A 218 18.03 13.23 -14.88
N LYS A 219 17.67 14.50 -14.71
CA LYS A 219 17.94 15.27 -13.47
C LYS A 219 17.30 14.60 -12.24
N THR A 220 16.09 14.08 -12.39
CA THR A 220 15.39 13.35 -11.33
C THR A 220 16.10 12.04 -10.97
N VAL A 221 16.55 11.26 -11.96
CA VAL A 221 17.30 10.01 -11.73
C VAL A 221 18.64 10.27 -11.07
N ILE A 222 19.35 11.34 -11.44
CA ILE A 222 20.59 11.76 -10.76
C ILE A 222 20.32 12.11 -9.30
N SER A 223 19.24 12.83 -9.03
CA SER A 223 18.85 13.20 -7.66
C SER A 223 18.45 11.97 -6.83
N LEU A 224 17.72 11.02 -7.44
CA LEU A 224 17.40 9.73 -6.86
C LEU A 224 18.68 8.97 -6.49
N ARG A 225 19.64 8.84 -7.42
CA ARG A 225 20.93 8.19 -7.20
C ARG A 225 21.66 8.80 -6.00
N ASN A 226 21.73 10.12 -5.94
CA ASN A 226 22.44 10.84 -4.88
C ASN A 226 21.75 10.68 -3.50
N SER A 227 20.47 10.32 -3.50
CA SER A 227 19.70 10.05 -2.27
C SER A 227 19.87 8.63 -1.75
N LEU A 228 20.49 7.73 -2.53
CA LEU A 228 20.66 6.33 -2.12
C LEU A 228 21.72 6.22 -1.03
N PRO A 229 21.46 5.44 0.04
CA PRO A 229 22.44 5.24 1.08
C PRO A 229 23.62 4.44 0.54
N ASN A 230 24.84 4.81 0.94
CA ASN A 230 26.04 4.03 0.66
C ASN A 230 26.08 2.77 1.55
N ARG A 231 25.31 1.75 1.18
CA ARG A 231 25.16 0.49 1.91
C ARG A 231 25.31 -0.69 0.96
N ARG A 232 25.97 -1.74 1.44
CA ARG A 232 26.04 -3.02 0.74
C ARG A 232 24.83 -3.87 1.10
N TYR A 233 24.05 -4.24 0.10
CA TYR A 233 22.93 -5.14 0.26
C TYR A 233 23.37 -6.59 0.05
N VAL A 234 22.92 -7.50 0.92
CA VAL A 234 23.22 -8.93 0.85
C VAL A 234 22.02 -9.65 0.26
N TYR A 235 21.97 -9.77 -1.07
CA TYR A 235 20.82 -10.39 -1.75
C TYR A 235 20.82 -11.92 -1.67
N SER A 236 21.93 -12.56 -1.32
CA SER A 236 22.04 -14.02 -1.18
C SER A 236 21.14 -14.60 -0.10
N MET A 237 20.62 -13.78 0.82
CA MET A 237 19.66 -14.24 1.83
C MET A 237 18.27 -14.54 1.25
N TYR A 238 17.98 -14.05 0.03
CA TYR A 238 16.74 -14.34 -0.67
C TYR A 238 16.93 -15.57 -1.56
N ASN A 239 16.25 -16.66 -1.24
CA ASN A 239 16.28 -17.86 -2.08
C ASN A 239 15.34 -17.67 -3.28
N VAL A 240 15.86 -17.18 -4.40
CA VAL A 240 15.06 -16.91 -5.60
C VAL A 240 15.39 -17.92 -6.70
N SER A 241 14.40 -18.74 -7.07
CA SER A 241 14.54 -19.75 -8.12
C SER A 241 13.85 -19.32 -9.42
N ASP A 242 14.07 -20.07 -10.50
CA ASP A 242 13.29 -19.95 -11.74
C ASP A 242 11.79 -20.19 -11.49
N GLU A 243 11.46 -21.07 -10.53
CA GLU A 243 10.09 -21.34 -10.11
C GLU A 243 9.43 -20.08 -9.49
N THR A 244 10.18 -19.29 -8.70
CA THR A 244 9.68 -18.01 -8.15
C THR A 244 9.29 -17.04 -9.27
N ILE A 245 10.11 -16.93 -10.33
CA ILE A 245 9.80 -16.09 -11.50
C ILE A 245 8.58 -16.63 -12.25
N GLN A 246 8.48 -17.95 -12.41
CA GLN A 246 7.34 -18.58 -13.07
C GLN A 246 6.03 -18.33 -12.31
N LYS A 247 6.06 -18.39 -10.97
CA LYS A 247 4.91 -18.03 -10.12
C LYS A 247 4.47 -16.59 -10.35
N CYS A 248 5.40 -15.63 -10.46
CA CYS A 248 5.06 -14.24 -10.81
C CYS A 248 4.36 -14.15 -12.18
N SER A 249 4.84 -14.89 -13.18
CA SER A 249 4.21 -14.95 -14.50
C SER A 249 2.79 -15.51 -14.44
N SER A 250 2.56 -16.57 -13.65
CA SER A 250 1.23 -17.13 -13.42
C SER A 250 0.29 -16.13 -12.73
N ILE A 251 0.77 -15.40 -11.73
CA ILE A 251 0.01 -14.34 -11.04
C ILE A 251 -0.33 -13.20 -12.00
N SER A 252 0.63 -12.76 -12.83
CA SER A 252 0.38 -11.74 -13.85
C SER A 252 -0.67 -12.19 -14.85
N TYR A 253 -0.63 -13.46 -15.30
CA TYR A 253 -1.63 -14.01 -16.22
C TYR A 253 -3.04 -14.05 -15.62
N LEU A 254 -3.15 -14.30 -14.31
CA LEU A 254 -4.42 -14.28 -13.58
C LEU A 254 -5.09 -12.91 -13.54
N MET A 255 -4.34 -11.81 -13.71
CA MET A 255 -4.93 -10.47 -13.83
C MET A 255 -5.94 -10.37 -14.99
N GLY A 256 -5.85 -11.25 -16.00
CA GLY A 256 -6.85 -11.34 -17.07
C GLY A 256 -8.27 -11.66 -16.58
N CYS A 257 -8.40 -12.29 -15.41
CA CYS A 257 -9.68 -12.66 -14.79
C CYS A 257 -10.35 -11.53 -13.99
N VAL A 258 -9.67 -10.39 -13.84
CA VAL A 258 -10.23 -9.22 -13.16
C VAL A 258 -11.23 -8.52 -14.08
N SER A 259 -12.49 -8.34 -13.68
CA SER A 259 -13.50 -7.67 -14.52
C SER A 259 -13.35 -6.14 -14.51
N CYS A 260 -12.92 -5.56 -13.39
CA CYS A 260 -12.65 -4.13 -13.24
C CYS A 260 -11.41 -3.72 -14.05
N LEU A 261 -11.57 -2.94 -15.13
CA LEU A 261 -10.45 -2.54 -16.00
C LEU A 261 -9.38 -1.70 -15.28
N ARG A 262 -9.76 -0.74 -14.41
CA ARG A 262 -8.80 -0.01 -13.58
C ARG A 262 -7.98 -0.93 -12.68
N CYS A 263 -8.66 -1.89 -12.05
CA CYS A 263 -8.05 -2.88 -11.18
C CYS A 263 -7.14 -3.81 -11.98
N LYS A 264 -7.51 -4.16 -13.21
CA LYS A 264 -6.70 -4.97 -14.14
C LYS A 264 -5.43 -4.22 -14.57
N VAL A 265 -5.52 -2.94 -14.94
CA VAL A 265 -4.36 -2.11 -15.31
C VAL A 265 -3.37 -2.04 -14.16
N TRP A 266 -3.81 -1.61 -12.98
CA TRP A 266 -2.93 -1.53 -11.81
C TRP A 266 -2.45 -2.89 -11.32
N GLY A 267 -3.30 -3.92 -11.39
CA GLY A 267 -2.93 -5.30 -11.09
C GLY A 267 -1.81 -5.79 -11.99
N LYS A 268 -1.92 -5.61 -13.32
CA LYS A 268 -0.85 -5.93 -14.27
C LYS A 268 0.43 -5.16 -13.96
N VAL A 269 0.35 -3.84 -13.80
CA VAL A 269 1.52 -3.00 -13.48
C VAL A 269 2.21 -3.46 -12.20
N GLN A 270 1.46 -3.78 -11.14
CA GLN A 270 2.03 -4.21 -9.87
C GLN A 270 2.60 -5.63 -9.93
N MET A 271 1.94 -6.58 -10.60
CA MET A 271 2.42 -7.96 -10.72
C MET A 271 3.64 -8.06 -11.64
N GLU A 272 3.69 -7.24 -12.70
CA GLU A 272 4.87 -7.11 -13.56
C GLU A 272 6.03 -6.42 -12.85
N GLY A 273 5.73 -5.40 -12.01
CA GLY A 273 6.71 -4.80 -11.12
C GLY A 273 7.27 -5.78 -10.08
N LEU A 274 6.43 -6.66 -9.55
CA LEU A 274 6.84 -7.76 -8.66
C LEU A 274 7.75 -8.75 -9.39
N LYS A 275 7.37 -9.17 -10.60
CA LYS A 275 8.20 -10.05 -11.45
C LYS A 275 9.56 -9.42 -11.70
N CYS A 276 9.59 -8.13 -12.04
CA CYS A 276 10.81 -7.36 -12.20
C CYS A 276 11.66 -7.35 -10.92
N ALA A 277 11.07 -7.12 -9.75
CA ALA A 277 11.78 -7.16 -8.47
C ALA A 277 12.45 -8.52 -8.20
N VAL A 278 11.74 -9.63 -8.49
CA VAL A 278 12.27 -10.99 -8.36
C VAL A 278 13.43 -11.23 -9.35
N LYS A 279 13.30 -10.77 -10.60
CA LYS A 279 14.39 -10.84 -11.60
C LYS A 279 15.60 -10.00 -11.17
N LEU A 280 15.38 -8.81 -10.61
CA LEU A 280 16.45 -7.95 -10.09
C LEU A 280 17.21 -8.60 -8.92
N LEU A 281 16.50 -9.30 -8.03
CA LEU A 281 17.15 -10.07 -6.96
C LEU A 281 18.08 -11.14 -7.52
N ARG A 282 17.64 -11.92 -8.53
CA ARG A 282 18.50 -12.91 -9.19
C ARG A 282 19.64 -12.28 -9.98
N ARG A 283 19.40 -11.17 -10.67
CA ARG A 283 20.46 -10.40 -11.35
C ARG A 283 21.53 -9.94 -10.36
N ALA A 284 21.12 -9.46 -9.18
CA ALA A 284 22.04 -9.05 -8.12
C ALA A 284 22.82 -10.24 -7.50
N GLN A 285 22.35 -11.47 -7.69
CA GLN A 285 23.04 -12.71 -7.32
C GLN A 285 23.94 -13.26 -8.45
N GLY A 286 24.07 -12.55 -9.57
CA GLY A 286 24.95 -12.90 -10.69
C GLY A 286 24.27 -13.57 -11.87
N ALA A 287 22.93 -13.73 -11.87
CA ALA A 287 22.22 -14.27 -13.02
C ALA A 287 22.19 -13.25 -14.19
N SER A 288 22.48 -13.71 -15.40
CA SER A 288 22.27 -12.91 -16.62
C SER A 288 20.80 -12.98 -17.03
N LEU A 289 19.99 -12.05 -16.49
CA LEU A 289 18.57 -11.93 -16.82
C LEU A 289 18.32 -10.59 -17.52
N GLU A 290 17.70 -10.64 -18.69
CA GLU A 290 17.19 -9.46 -19.37
C GLU A 290 15.95 -8.94 -18.63
N ILE A 291 15.83 -7.62 -18.49
CA ILE A 291 14.66 -6.96 -17.92
C ILE A 291 14.19 -5.95 -18.95
N SER A 292 12.94 -6.06 -19.36
CA SER A 292 12.37 -5.19 -20.38
C SER A 292 12.07 -3.79 -19.85
N ASP A 293 11.95 -2.83 -20.76
CA ASP A 293 11.60 -1.43 -20.45
C ASP A 293 10.26 -1.35 -19.70
N PHE A 294 9.30 -2.17 -20.12
CA PHE A 294 8.01 -2.30 -19.47
C PHE A 294 8.13 -2.81 -18.02
N GLU A 295 8.96 -3.84 -17.78
CA GLU A 295 9.22 -4.36 -16.43
C GLU A 295 9.85 -3.31 -15.51
N VAL A 296 10.78 -2.50 -16.03
CA VAL A 296 11.41 -1.40 -15.26
C VAL A 296 10.40 -0.32 -14.92
N LYS A 297 9.59 0.13 -15.89
CA LYS A 297 8.51 1.11 -15.64
C LYS A 297 7.52 0.59 -14.60
N CYS A 298 7.14 -0.69 -14.70
CA CYS A 298 6.25 -1.33 -13.74
C CYS A 298 6.86 -1.42 -12.33
N PHE A 299 8.15 -1.74 -12.22
CA PHE A 299 8.87 -1.76 -10.95
C PHE A 299 8.90 -0.38 -10.27
N VAL A 300 9.24 0.68 -11.02
CA VAL A 300 9.27 2.05 -10.51
C VAL A 300 7.87 2.49 -10.04
N ASN A 301 6.84 2.18 -10.82
CA ASN A 301 5.45 2.49 -10.45
C ASN A 301 4.95 1.69 -9.24
N LEU A 302 5.27 0.40 -9.16
CA LEU A 302 4.98 -0.41 -7.98
C LEU A 302 5.61 0.19 -6.72
N LEU A 303 6.88 0.58 -6.79
CA LEU A 303 7.57 1.18 -5.65
C LEU A 303 6.96 2.50 -5.22
N ASN A 304 6.53 3.33 -6.18
CA ASN A 304 5.77 4.54 -5.89
C ASN A 304 4.40 4.25 -5.26
N ARG A 305 3.68 3.20 -5.68
CA ARG A 305 2.42 2.79 -5.03
C ARG A 305 2.63 2.39 -3.58
N LEU A 306 3.65 1.57 -3.28
CA LEU A 306 4.02 1.19 -1.92
C LEU A 306 4.39 2.42 -1.07
N SER A 307 5.15 3.35 -1.65
CA SER A 307 5.50 4.63 -1.02
C SER A 307 4.25 5.47 -0.69
N ILE A 308 3.27 5.55 -1.57
CA ILE A 308 2.03 6.28 -1.29
C ILE A 308 1.23 5.58 -0.20
N SER A 309 1.14 4.25 -0.24
CA SER A 309 0.46 3.46 0.80
C SER A 309 1.04 3.68 2.18
N THR A 310 2.37 3.70 2.32
CA THR A 310 3.01 3.97 3.61
C THR A 310 2.71 5.39 4.11
N SER A 311 2.69 6.40 3.22
CA SER A 311 2.27 7.78 3.57
C SER A 311 0.81 7.86 3.99
N GLN A 312 -0.11 7.25 3.23
CA GLN A 312 -1.54 7.30 3.52
C GLN A 312 -1.87 6.58 4.83
N TYR A 313 -1.21 5.45 5.11
CA TYR A 313 -1.38 4.77 6.38
C TYR A 313 -0.79 5.55 7.57
N ALA A 314 0.36 6.21 7.39
CA ALA A 314 0.92 7.09 8.41
C ALA A 314 -0.02 8.27 8.72
N LYS A 315 -0.61 8.87 7.68
CA LYS A 315 -1.64 9.90 7.81
C LYS A 315 -2.85 9.39 8.60
N TYR A 316 -3.39 8.23 8.21
CA TYR A 316 -4.48 7.57 8.93
C TYR A 316 -4.19 7.43 10.43
N LYS A 317 -2.98 6.96 10.80
CA LYS A 317 -2.57 6.83 12.21
C LYS A 317 -2.48 8.19 12.91
N GLY A 318 -1.88 9.19 12.28
CA GLY A 318 -1.79 10.54 12.84
C GLY A 318 -3.16 11.16 13.08
N ASP A 319 -4.09 10.97 12.14
CA ASP A 319 -5.47 11.43 12.25
C ASP A 319 -6.22 10.71 13.39
N LEU A 320 -6.05 9.39 13.55
CA LEU A 320 -6.63 8.64 14.69
C LEU A 320 -6.12 9.13 16.05
N GLU A 321 -4.82 9.36 16.19
CA GLU A 321 -4.25 9.89 17.43
C GLU A 321 -4.80 11.29 17.74
N LYS A 322 -4.99 12.12 16.71
CA LYS A 322 -5.60 13.44 16.85
C LYS A 322 -7.04 13.32 17.33
N PHE A 323 -7.84 12.43 16.75
CA PHE A 323 -9.22 12.20 17.20
C PHE A 323 -9.30 11.71 18.65
N GLN A 324 -8.40 10.80 19.05
CA GLN A 324 -8.32 10.35 20.43
C GLN A 324 -7.97 11.50 21.39
N ARG A 325 -6.94 12.30 21.06
CA ARG A 325 -6.57 13.47 21.86
C ARG A 325 -7.72 14.47 21.98
N GLU A 326 -8.42 14.78 20.89
CA GLU A 326 -9.57 15.68 20.90
C GLU A 326 -10.76 15.11 21.69
N GLY A 327 -10.98 13.80 21.63
CA GLY A 327 -11.97 13.08 22.43
C GLY A 327 -11.68 13.20 23.93
N LEU A 328 -10.45 12.92 24.35
CA LEU A 328 -10.02 13.11 25.75
C LEU A 328 -10.15 14.57 26.20
N LEU A 329 -9.78 15.54 25.36
CA LEU A 329 -9.93 16.96 25.68
C LEU A 329 -11.40 17.39 25.82
N ARG A 330 -12.33 16.76 25.09
CA ARG A 330 -13.78 16.98 25.25
C ARG A 330 -14.30 16.33 26.53
N GLN A 331 -13.83 15.12 26.86
CA GLN A 331 -14.18 14.42 28.09
C GLN A 331 -13.70 15.18 29.33
N ASN A 332 -12.42 15.57 29.39
CA ASN A 332 -11.85 16.35 30.49
C ASN A 332 -12.56 17.69 30.68
N ARG A 333 -13.03 18.32 29.59
CA ARG A 333 -13.85 19.55 29.68
C ARG A 333 -15.23 19.26 30.28
N ARG A 334 -15.87 18.15 29.91
CA ARG A 334 -17.15 17.73 30.51
C ARG A 334 -17.00 17.40 31.99
N GLU A 335 -15.96 16.66 32.38
CA GLU A 335 -15.67 16.33 33.78
C GLU A 335 -15.44 17.58 34.62
N LYS A 336 -14.64 18.55 34.14
CA LYS A 336 -14.47 19.85 34.82
C LYS A 336 -15.76 20.65 34.95
N ILE A 337 -16.66 20.58 33.96
CA ILE A 337 -17.99 21.22 34.06
C ILE A 337 -18.84 20.50 35.10
N VAL A 338 -18.85 19.17 35.11
CA VAL A 338 -19.60 18.36 36.08
C VAL A 338 -19.08 18.60 37.51
N ASP A 339 -17.76 18.59 37.72
CA ASP A 339 -17.13 18.90 39.01
C ASP A 339 -17.41 20.34 39.44
N GLY A 340 -17.36 21.30 38.51
CA GLY A 340 -17.72 22.69 38.76
C GLY A 340 -19.18 22.83 39.20
N VAL A 341 -20.11 22.18 38.50
CA VAL A 341 -21.54 22.15 38.86
C VAL A 341 -21.75 21.44 40.21
N TYR A 342 -21.09 20.31 40.45
CA TYR A 342 -21.16 19.60 41.72
C TYR A 342 -20.66 20.46 42.88
N SER A 343 -19.53 21.17 42.71
CA SER A 343 -19.00 22.09 43.72
C SER A 343 -19.93 23.28 44.00
N MET A 344 -20.60 23.82 42.97
CA MET A 344 -21.57 24.90 43.09
C MET A 344 -22.89 24.46 43.75
N VAL A 345 -23.31 23.21 43.56
CA VAL A 345 -24.54 22.66 44.14
C VAL A 345 -24.31 22.09 45.54
N ALA A 346 -23.14 21.50 45.81
CA ALA A 346 -22.79 20.90 47.10
C ALA A 346 -22.37 21.96 48.15
N SER A 347 -21.73 23.05 47.75
CA SER A 347 -21.30 24.10 48.70
C SER A 347 -22.45 24.77 49.47
N PRO A 348 -23.60 25.12 48.85
CA PRO A 348 -24.75 25.67 49.57
C PRO A 348 -25.50 24.65 50.43
N LEU A 349 -25.44 23.36 50.10
CA LEU A 349 -26.13 22.29 50.85
C LEU A 349 -25.36 21.89 52.11
N LEU A 350 -24.02 21.88 52.06
CA LEU A 350 -23.19 21.64 53.24
C LEU A 350 -23.23 22.81 54.25
N MET A 351 -23.34 24.05 53.76
CA MET A 351 -23.52 25.24 54.62
C MET A 351 -24.90 25.29 55.31
N LYS A 352 -25.95 24.72 54.70
CA LYS A 352 -27.30 24.63 55.33
C LYS A 352 -27.40 23.52 56.39
N GLY A 353 -26.49 22.54 56.38
CA GLY A 353 -26.43 21.48 57.38
C GLY A 353 -25.78 21.90 58.71
N MET A 354 -24.90 22.91 58.69
CA MET A 354 -24.15 23.34 59.88
C MET A 354 -24.88 24.34 60.79
N HIS A 355 -26.02 24.90 60.37
CA HIS A 355 -26.80 25.87 61.16
C HIS A 355 -27.98 25.30 61.97
N LYS A 356 -28.19 23.98 61.99
CA LYS A 356 -29.31 23.34 62.74
C LYS A 356 -28.91 22.61 64.01
N GLY A 357 -27.77 22.97 64.61
CA GLY A 357 -27.31 22.32 65.83
C GLY A 357 -26.79 23.28 66.88
N HIS A 358 -27.50 24.34 67.25
CA HIS A 358 -27.30 25.09 68.51
C HIS A 358 -28.51 25.99 68.82
N LYS A 359 -29.60 25.39 69.33
CA LYS A 359 -30.57 26.05 70.22
C LYS A 359 -31.10 25.03 71.22
N LYS A 360 -30.39 24.89 72.33
CA LYS A 360 -30.91 24.44 73.62
C LYS A 360 -30.39 25.40 74.68
N ALA A 361 -31.25 26.35 75.04
CA ALA A 361 -31.41 26.97 76.36
C ALA A 361 -32.71 27.75 76.29
#